data_AF-A0A9W5X756-F1
#
_entry.id   AF-A0A9W5X756-F1
#
_cell.length_a   1.000
_cell.length_b   1.000
_cell.length_c   1.000
_cell.angle_alpha   90.00
_cell.angle_beta   90.00
_cell.angle_gamma   90.00
#
_symmetry.space_group_name_H-M   'P 1'
#
loop_
_entity.id
_entity.type
_entity.pdbx_description
1 polymer ?
#
loop_
_entity_poly.entity_id
_entity_poly.type
_entity_poly.pdbx_seq_one_letter_code
_entity_poly.pdbx_strand_id
1 'polypeptide(L)' 'MHVICAVRKDTRKYMYNSEERNAKEPLKVLKKEGKEKGCRKKNVRYFEVVVYYPGIDETVKLYFCR' A
#
# COMPACT_ATOMS: atom_id res chain seq x y z
N MET A 1 -10.98 9.90 -3.69
CA MET A 1 -9.90 9.31 -2.86
C MET A 1 -10.36 7.96 -2.34
N HIS A 2 -10.06 6.90 -3.07
CA HIS A 2 -10.46 5.55 -2.70
C HIS A 2 -9.44 4.90 -1.75
N VAL A 3 -9.95 4.12 -0.80
CA VAL A 3 -9.15 3.32 0.13
C VAL A 3 -9.19 1.88 -0.31
N ILE A 4 -8.02 1.28 -0.51
CA ILE A 4 -7.87 -0.14 -0.77
C ILE A 4 -7.08 -0.73 0.40
N CYS A 5 -7.71 -1.61 1.17
CA CYS A 5 -6.98 -2.43 2.13
C CYS A 5 -6.21 -3.49 1.33
N ALA A 6 -4.88 -3.39 1.28
CA ALA A 6 -4.08 -4.29 0.48
C ALA A 6 -4.17 -5.71 1.07
N VAL A 7 -4.84 -6.60 0.36
CA VAL A 7 -5.06 -7.98 0.78
C VAL A 7 -3.80 -8.79 0.46
N ARG A 8 -3.52 -9.83 1.27
CA ARG A 8 -2.33 -10.72 1.15
C ARG A 8 -2.10 -11.31 -0.26
N LYS A 9 -3.14 -11.32 -1.12
CA LYS A 9 -3.13 -11.82 -2.50
C LYS A 9 -3.60 -10.77 -3.53
N ASP A 10 -3.42 -9.48 -3.26
CA ASP A 10 -3.74 -8.47 -4.27
C ASP A 10 -2.71 -8.52 -5.42
N THR A 11 -3.19 -8.91 -6.60
CA THR A 11 -2.42 -8.99 -7.85
C THR A 11 -2.61 -7.75 -8.73
N ARG A 12 -3.38 -6.76 -8.28
CA ARG A 12 -3.56 -5.50 -9.00
C ARG A 12 -2.21 -4.80 -9.16
N LYS A 13 -2.06 -4.18 -10.32
CA LYS A 13 -0.90 -3.35 -10.66
C LYS A 13 -1.21 -1.90 -10.33
N TYR A 14 -0.28 -1.28 -9.64
CA TYR A 14 -0.37 0.10 -9.17
C TYR A 14 0.85 0.87 -9.67
N MET A 15 0.70 2.15 -9.97
CA MET A 15 1.83 3.01 -10.24
C MET A 15 2.32 3.64 -8.94
N TYR A 16 3.57 3.35 -8.59
CA TYR A 16 4.28 3.91 -7.45
C TYR A 16 5.61 4.47 -7.92
N ASN A 17 5.85 5.76 -7.71
CA ASN A 17 7.05 6.47 -8.19
C ASN A 17 7.33 6.28 -9.68
N SER A 18 6.29 6.39 -10.52
CA SER A 18 6.36 6.20 -11.99
C SER A 18 6.74 4.79 -12.45
N GLU A 19 6.83 3.83 -11.55
CA GLU A 19 7.02 2.42 -11.87
C GLU A 19 5.72 1.64 -11.61
N GLU A 20 5.41 0.72 -12.52
CA GLU A 20 4.29 -0.21 -12.34
C GLU A 20 4.72 -1.34 -11.41
N ARG A 21 4.07 -1.43 -10.26
CA ARG A 21 4.38 -2.40 -9.20
C ARG A 21 3.12 -3.08 -8.70
N ASN A 22 3.23 -4.35 -8.33
CA ASN A 22 2.14 -5.06 -7.65
C ASN A 22 2.03 -4.60 -6.19
N ALA A 23 0.94 -4.91 -5.49
CA ALA A 23 0.79 -4.51 -4.08
C ALA A 23 1.92 -5.04 -3.15
N LYS A 24 2.62 -6.13 -3.49
CA LYS A 24 3.65 -6.73 -2.63
C LYS A 24 5.01 -6.04 -2.71
N GLU A 25 5.33 -5.40 -3.83
CA GLU A 25 6.62 -4.75 -4.05
C GLU A 25 6.80 -3.46 -3.23
N PRO A 26 5.81 -2.54 -3.18
CA PRO A 26 5.85 -1.39 -2.28
C PRO A 26 6.00 -1.81 -0.83
N LEU A 27 5.34 -2.90 -0.40
CA LEU A 27 5.46 -3.40 0.98
C LEU A 27 6.91 -3.76 1.36
N LYS A 28 7.67 -4.36 0.44
CA LYS A 28 9.10 -4.67 0.70
C LYS A 28 9.92 -3.39 0.85
N VAL A 29 9.67 -2.39 0.02
CA VAL A 29 10.35 -1.09 0.07
C VAL A 29 10.00 -0.37 1.38
N LEU A 30 8.72 -0.28 1.71
CA LEU A 30 8.22 0.38 2.92
C LEU A 30 8.76 -0.27 4.20
N LYS A 31 8.92 -1.60 4.22
CA LYS A 31 9.59 -2.33 5.29
C LYS A 31 11.07 -1.96 5.41
N LYS A 32 11.79 -1.82 4.28
CA LYS A 32 13.20 -1.41 4.26
C LYS A 32 13.38 0.06 4.68
N GLU A 33 12.45 0.93 4.31
CA GLU A 33 12.44 2.35 4.69
C GLU A 33 12.01 2.59 6.14
N GLY A 34 11.50 1.57 6.85
CA GLY A 34 11.10 1.70 8.25
C GLY A 34 9.88 2.61 8.48
N LYS A 35 9.08 2.89 7.45
CA LYS A 35 7.88 3.76 7.52
C LYS A 35 6.67 3.08 8.16
N GLU A 36 6.88 2.25 9.17
CA GLU A 36 5.80 1.59 9.91
C GLU A 36 5.01 2.63 10.73
N LYS A 37 3.69 2.65 10.60
CA LYS A 37 2.79 3.38 11.48
C LYS A 37 2.18 2.42 12.51
N GLY A 38 2.03 2.91 13.75
CA GLY A 38 1.37 2.17 14.81
C GLY A 38 -0.11 2.54 14.94
N CYS A 39 -1.00 1.56 15.02
CA CYS A 39 -2.39 1.76 15.43
C CYS A 39 -2.54 1.33 16.89
N ARG A 40 -2.56 2.30 17.83
CA ARG A 40 -2.70 2.00 19.28
C ARG A 40 -3.99 1.24 19.60
N LYS A 41 -5.11 1.61 18.97
CA LYS A 41 -6.43 0.97 19.20
C LYS A 41 -6.45 -0.51 18.86
N LYS A 42 -5.70 -0.94 17.84
CA LYS A 42 -5.62 -2.34 17.42
C LYS A 42 -4.37 -3.05 17.92
N ASN A 43 -3.42 -2.33 18.54
CA ASN A 43 -2.08 -2.82 18.83
C ASN A 43 -1.39 -3.47 17.60
N VAL A 44 -1.62 -2.92 16.41
CA VAL A 44 -1.08 -3.44 15.13
C VAL A 44 -0.23 -2.37 14.47
N ARG A 45 0.87 -2.80 13.84
CA ARG A 45 1.66 -1.96 12.94
C ARG A 45 1.22 -2.14 11.50
N TYR A 46 1.15 -1.05 10.76
CA TYR A 46 0.72 -1.02 9.38
C TYR A 46 1.58 -0.05 8.57
N PHE A 47 1.56 -0.21 7.26
CA PHE A 47 2.12 0.74 6.31
C PHE A 47 0.99 1.41 5.55
N GLU A 48 1.17 2.68 5.21
CA GLU A 48 0.26 3.45 4.36
C GLU A 48 1.05 3.96 3.17
N VAL A 49 0.54 3.75 1.96
CA VAL A 49 1.12 4.28 0.74
C VAL A 49 0.03 4.81 -0.18
N VAL A 50 0.31 5.93 -0.84
CA VAL A 50 -0.55 6.48 -1.89
C VAL A 50 0.02 6.02 -3.22
N VAL A 51 -0.81 5.37 -4.03
CA VAL A 51 -0.45 4.90 -5.37
C VAL A 51 -1.52 5.28 -6.37
N TYR A 52 -1.16 5.40 -7.64
CA TYR A 52 -2.14 5.58 -8.71
C TYR A 52 -2.61 4.20 -9.20
N TYR A 53 -3.92 4.01 -9.33
CA TYR A 53 -4.51 2.77 -9.83
C TYR A 53 -5.14 3.00 -11.21
N PRO A 54 -4.51 2.51 -12.29
CA PRO A 54 -5.00 2.74 -13.66
C PRO A 54 -6.35 2.07 -13.94
N GLY A 55 -6.75 1.06 -13.16
CA GLY A 55 -8.03 0.38 -13.34
C GLY A 55 -9.27 1.24 -13.05
N ILE A 56 -9.10 2.36 -12.33
CA ILE A 56 -10.17 3.33 -12.05
C ILE A 56 -9.74 4.77 -12.33
N ASP A 57 -8.57 4.97 -12.94
CA ASP A 57 -7.97 6.29 -13.21
C ASP A 57 -7.91 7.22 -11.97
N GLU A 58 -7.67 6.65 -10.77
CA GLU A 58 -7.62 7.43 -9.53
C GLU A 58 -6.41 7.09 -8.65
N THR A 59 -6.09 8.04 -7.76
CA THR A 59 -5.16 7.81 -6.65
C THR A 59 -5.85 7.10 -5.49
N VAL A 60 -5.23 6.01 -5.05
CA VAL A 60 -5.74 5.14 -3.99
C VAL A 60 -4.74 5.04 -2.85
N LYS A 61 -5.25 4.95 -1.62
CA LYS A 61 -4.44 4.63 -0.45
C LYS A 61 -4.45 3.14 -0.20
N LEU A 62 -3.28 2.54 -0.19
CA LEU A 62 -3.06 1.16 0.23
C LEU A 62 -2.63 1.12 1.69
N TYR A 63 -3.35 0.31 2.48
CA TYR A 63 -2.97 -0.03 3.85
C TYR A 63 -2.47 -1.47 3.91
N PHE A 64 -1.24 -1.66 4.39
CA PHE A 64 -0.65 -2.98 4.61
C PHE A 64 -0.52 -3.25 6.10
N CYS A 65 -1.24 -4.24 6.61
CA CYS A 65 -0.99 -4.75 7.96
C CYS A 65 0.26 -5.66 7.94
N ARG A 66 1.02 -5.65 9.04
CA ARG A 66 2.20 -6.51 9.22
C ARG A 66 1.85 -7.99 9.18
#